data_AF-A0A7X3UDA9-F1
#
_entry.id   AF-A0A7X3UDA9-F1
#
_cell.length_a   1.000
_cell.length_b   1.000
_cell.length_c   1.000
_cell.angle_alpha   90.00
_cell.angle_beta   90.00
_cell.angle_gamma   90.00
#
_symmetry.space_group_name_H-M   'P 1'
#
loop_
_entity.id
_entity.type
_entity.pdbx_description
1 polymer ?
#
loop_
_entity_poly.entity_id
_entity_poly.type
_entity_poly.pdbx_seq_one_letter_code
_entity_poly.pdbx_strand_id
1 'polypeptide(L)'
;ASMNSAAHGAGRVMSRKRAIRSLNWQDANRLLREKGVTLMSAGLDEVPFVYKNIEEVMAAQTDLVEVVALFDPRLVKMAPAGERPED
;
A
#
# COMPACT_ATOMS: atom_id res chain seq x y z
N ALA A 1 5.19 24.11 12.98
CA ALA A 1 5.91 23.97 11.69
C ALA A 1 6.49 22.56 11.61
N SER A 2 6.44 21.91 10.44
CA SER A 2 6.81 20.50 10.24
C SER A 2 8.32 20.22 10.02
N MET A 3 9.19 21.23 10.16
CA MET A 3 10.63 21.13 9.89
C MET A 3 10.96 20.56 8.49
N ASN A 4 10.32 21.09 7.44
CA ASN A 4 10.49 20.66 6.04
C ASN A 4 10.34 19.14 5.84
N SER A 5 9.40 18.53 6.57
CA SER A 5 9.10 17.11 6.53
C SER A 5 7.66 16.86 6.08
N ALA A 6 7.43 15.70 5.48
CA ALA A 6 6.15 15.24 4.94
C ALA A 6 5.97 13.74 5.17
N ALA A 7 4.77 13.20 4.96
CA ALA A 7 4.52 11.77 5.12
C ALA A 7 5.25 10.95 4.05
N HIS A 8 5.81 9.80 4.42
CA HIS A 8 6.52 8.92 3.50
C HIS A 8 5.59 8.09 2.59
N GLY A 9 4.40 7.73 3.07
CA GLY A 9 3.45 6.91 2.34
C GLY A 9 2.13 6.75 3.09
N ALA A 10 1.25 5.88 2.61
CA ALA A 10 -0.10 5.72 3.15
C ALA A 10 -0.12 5.31 4.63
N GLY A 11 0.81 4.46 5.06
CA GLY A 11 0.83 3.90 6.40
C GLY A 11 -0.27 2.84 6.62
N ARG A 12 -0.02 1.92 7.57
CA ARG A 12 -0.87 0.76 7.77
C ARG A 12 -2.10 1.07 8.62
N VAL A 13 -3.24 0.46 8.31
CA VAL A 13 -4.45 0.43 9.16
C VAL A 13 -4.58 -0.87 9.95
N MET A 14 -3.78 -1.89 9.63
CA MET A 14 -3.76 -3.15 10.35
C MET A 14 -2.36 -3.78 10.44
N SER A 15 -2.14 -4.54 11.52
CA SER A 15 -0.90 -5.29 11.71
C SER A 15 -0.77 -6.43 10.70
N ARG A 16 0.47 -6.82 10.38
CA ARG A 16 0.78 -7.96 9.50
C ARG A 16 0.08 -9.24 9.94
N LYS A 17 0.17 -9.54 11.25
CA LYS A 17 -0.47 -10.72 11.85
C LYS A 17 -2.00 -10.72 11.70
N ARG A 18 -2.65 -9.54 11.73
CA ARG A 18 -4.09 -9.43 11.48
C ARG A 18 -4.40 -9.63 10.00
N ALA A 19 -3.63 -9.01 9.11
CA ALA A 19 -3.81 -9.13 7.67
C ALA A 19 -3.75 -10.60 7.21
N ILE A 20 -2.70 -11.33 7.60
CA ILE A 20 -2.54 -12.76 7.25
C ILE A 20 -3.71 -13.62 7.73
N ARG A 21 -4.33 -13.29 8.88
CA ARG A 21 -5.45 -14.06 9.45
C ARG A 21 -6.83 -13.70 8.88
N SER A 22 -7.00 -12.49 8.37
CA SER A 22 -8.34 -11.94 8.06
C SER A 22 -8.57 -11.63 6.59
N LEU A 23 -7.50 -11.56 5.80
CA LEU A 23 -7.57 -11.32 4.37
C LEU A 23 -7.38 -12.62 3.60
N ASN A 24 -7.83 -12.63 2.36
CA ASN A 24 -7.66 -13.76 1.45
C ASN A 24 -7.22 -13.27 0.07
N TRP A 25 -6.58 -14.17 -0.68
CA TRP A 25 -6.08 -13.87 -2.01
C TRP A 25 -7.17 -13.66 -3.06
N GLN A 26 -8.37 -14.21 -2.85
CA GLN A 26 -9.47 -14.06 -3.82
C GLN A 26 -9.90 -12.60 -3.93
N ASP A 27 -10.08 -11.93 -2.78
CA ASP A 27 -10.45 -10.52 -2.71
C ASP A 27 -9.32 -9.61 -3.20
N ALA A 28 -8.08 -9.89 -2.79
CA ALA A 28 -6.92 -9.13 -3.23
C ALA A 28 -6.73 -9.21 -4.75
N ASN A 29 -6.79 -10.43 -5.31
CA ASN A 29 -6.66 -10.64 -6.76
C ASN A 29 -7.84 -10.06 -7.54
N ARG A 30 -9.06 -10.04 -6.97
CA ARG A 30 -10.21 -9.36 -7.61
C ARG A 30 -9.92 -7.86 -7.75
N LEU A 31 -9.51 -7.19 -6.68
CA LEU A 31 -9.16 -5.77 -6.70
C LEU A 31 -8.05 -5.49 -7.73
N LEU A 32 -6.98 -6.29 -7.74
CA LEU A 32 -5.86 -6.08 -8.66
C LEU A 32 -6.27 -6.27 -10.12
N ARG A 33 -7.14 -7.24 -10.42
CA ARG A 33 -7.71 -7.42 -11.77
C ARG A 33 -8.57 -6.24 -12.19
N GLU A 34 -9.44 -5.75 -11.31
CA GLU A 34 -10.27 -4.55 -11.57
C GLU A 34 -9.41 -3.31 -11.87
N LYS A 35 -8.24 -3.20 -11.24
CA LYS A 35 -7.27 -2.13 -11.48
C LYS A 35 -6.29 -2.40 -12.64
N GLY A 36 -6.37 -3.57 -13.28
CA GLY A 36 -5.46 -3.97 -14.36
C GLY A 36 -4.01 -4.14 -13.92
N VAL A 37 -3.78 -4.55 -12.67
CA VAL A 37 -2.46 -4.79 -12.07
C VAL A 37 -2.12 -6.28 -12.15
N THR A 38 -0.95 -6.60 -12.71
CA THR A 38 -0.40 -7.96 -12.71
C THR A 38 0.44 -8.18 -11.46
N LEU A 39 0.06 -9.13 -10.61
CA LEU A 39 0.82 -9.51 -9.42
C LEU A 39 1.69 -10.73 -9.70
N MET A 40 3.00 -10.59 -9.51
CA MET A 40 3.95 -11.70 -9.61
C MET A 40 4.17 -12.37 -8.25
N SER A 41 4.33 -11.58 -7.19
CA SER A 41 4.57 -12.06 -5.83
C SER A 41 4.29 -10.95 -4.81
N ALA A 42 3.70 -11.30 -3.67
CA ALA A 42 3.54 -10.47 -2.49
C ALA A 42 3.06 -11.32 -1.29
N GLY A 43 3.09 -10.73 -0.09
CA GLY A 43 2.40 -11.23 1.10
C GLY A 43 0.98 -10.67 1.23
N LEU A 44 0.08 -11.41 1.88
CA LEU A 44 -1.27 -10.90 2.23
C LEU A 44 -1.21 -9.71 3.20
N ASP A 45 -0.11 -9.55 3.91
CA ASP A 45 0.15 -8.42 4.77
C ASP A 45 0.58 -7.16 4.03
N GLU A 46 0.72 -7.20 2.71
CA GLU A 46 1.09 -6.05 1.87
C GLU A 46 0.02 -5.67 0.84
N VAL A 47 -1.14 -6.35 0.84
CA VAL A 47 -2.23 -6.03 -0.09
C VAL A 47 -2.84 -4.67 0.22
N PRO A 48 -3.44 -3.96 -0.77
CA PRO A 48 -3.92 -2.58 -0.58
C PRO A 48 -4.83 -2.35 0.63
N PHE A 49 -5.61 -3.36 1.03
CA PHE A 49 -6.52 -3.30 2.18
C PHE A 49 -5.83 -3.02 3.52
N VAL A 50 -4.52 -3.26 3.64
CA VAL A 50 -3.78 -3.06 4.89
C VAL A 50 -3.30 -1.63 5.08
N TYR A 51 -3.46 -0.77 4.06
CA TYR A 51 -2.99 0.61 4.03
C TYR A 51 -4.15 1.61 4.10
N LYS A 52 -3.85 2.84 4.55
CA LYS A 52 -4.80 3.96 4.44
C LYS A 52 -5.00 4.33 2.97
N ASN A 53 -6.05 5.09 2.69
CA ASN A 53 -6.19 5.74 1.39
C ASN A 53 -5.06 6.79 1.22
N ILE A 54 -4.26 6.64 0.16
CA ILE A 54 -3.17 7.57 -0.13
C ILE A 54 -3.68 8.98 -0.44
N GLU A 55 -4.86 9.10 -1.06
CA GLU A 55 -5.45 10.41 -1.39
C GLU A 55 -5.78 11.20 -0.11
N GLU A 56 -6.28 10.53 0.93
CA GLU A 56 -6.54 11.15 2.24
C GLU A 56 -5.24 11.62 2.90
N VAL A 57 -4.17 10.83 2.81
CA VAL A 57 -2.86 11.19 3.35
C VAL A 57 -2.26 12.39 2.62
N MET A 58 -2.39 12.45 1.29
CA MET A 58 -1.91 13.59 0.50
C MET A 58 -2.75 14.86 0.73
N ALA A 59 -4.07 14.73 0.87
CA ALA A 59 -4.95 15.87 1.17
C ALA A 59 -4.61 16.53 2.51
N ALA A 60 -4.18 15.75 3.50
CA ALA A 60 -3.84 16.22 4.84
C ALA A 60 -2.50 16.99 4.95
N GLN A 61 -1.72 17.09 3.87
CA GLN A 61 -0.39 17.73 3.87
C GLN A 61 -0.20 18.68 2.67
N THR A 62 -1.29 19.19 2.11
CA THR A 62 -1.28 20.12 0.97
C THR A 62 -0.57 21.44 1.27
N ASP A 63 -0.39 21.79 2.54
CA ASP A 63 0.42 22.91 3.02
C ASP A 63 1.92 22.61 3.09
N LEU A 64 2.31 21.33 3.01
CA LEU A 64 3.70 20.87 3.14
C LEU A 64 4.31 20.41 1.81
N VAL A 65 3.50 19.95 0.87
CA VAL A 65 3.99 19.36 -0.40
C VAL A 65 3.18 19.83 -1.61
N GLU A 66 3.83 19.84 -2.77
CA GLU A 66 3.21 20.00 -4.08
C GLU A 66 3.16 18.65 -4.80
N VAL A 67 1.99 18.28 -5.35
CA VAL A 67 1.83 17.04 -6.11
C VAL A 67 2.30 17.24 -7.53
N VAL A 68 3.42 16.61 -7.90
CA VAL A 68 4.01 16.71 -9.24
C VAL A 68 3.40 15.69 -10.21
N ALA A 69 3.14 14.47 -9.75
CA ALA A 69 2.63 13.38 -10.59
C ALA A 69 1.95 12.29 -9.75
N LEU A 70 1.10 11.49 -10.40
CA LEU A 70 0.50 10.28 -9.88
C LEU A 70 0.96 9.09 -10.73
N PHE A 71 1.29 7.97 -10.08
CA PHE A 71 1.73 6.75 -10.74
C PHE A 71 0.84 5.58 -10.35
N ASP A 72 0.21 4.96 -11.34
CA ASP A 72 -0.58 3.75 -11.16
C ASP A 72 0.25 2.51 -11.53
N PRO A 73 0.39 1.52 -10.62
CA PRO A 73 1.16 0.32 -10.91
C PRO A 73 0.47 -0.52 -12.00
N ARG A 74 1.27 -1.16 -12.85
CA ARG A 74 0.78 -2.17 -13.83
C ARG A 74 1.31 -3.57 -13.53
N LEU A 75 2.45 -3.65 -12.84
CA LEU A 75 3.11 -4.89 -12.46
C LEU A 75 3.69 -4.73 -11.04
N VAL A 76 3.51 -5.74 -10.20
CA VAL A 76 4.03 -5.79 -8.82
C VAL A 76 4.79 -7.08 -8.59
N LYS A 77 6.03 -6.96 -8.10
CA LYS A 77 6.86 -8.08 -7.64
C LYS A 77 7.48 -7.69 -6.30
N MET A 78 7.13 -8.42 -5.26
CA MET A 78 7.65 -8.26 -3.91
C MET A 78 8.28 -9.56 -3.41
N ALA A 79 8.88 -9.52 -2.22
CA ALA A 79 9.30 -10.73 -1.53
C ALA A 79 8.14 -11.75 -1.44
N PRO A 80 8.41 -13.04 -1.64
CA PRO A 80 7.45 -14.11 -1.38
C PRO A 80 6.85 -14.04 0.03
N ALA A 81 5.60 -14.51 0.16
CA ALA A 81 4.97 -14.63 1.46
C ALA A 81 5.79 -15.52 2.40
N GLY A 82 6.03 -15.04 3.63
CA GLY A 82 6.77 -15.77 4.66
C GLY A 82 8.25 -15.37 4.79
N GLU A 83 8.78 -14.56 3.87
CA GLU A 83 10.05 -13.87 4.10
C GLU A 83 9.90 -12.83 5.21
N ARG A 84 10.96 -12.65 6.01
CA ARG A 84 10.94 -11.67 7.08
C ARG A 84 10.92 -10.28 6.44
N PRO A 85 10.01 -9.38 6.85
CA PRO A 85 10.06 -7.99 6.40
C PRO A 85 11.44 -7.40 6.67
N GLU A 86 11.96 -6.63 5.71
CA GLU A 86 13.19 -5.82 5.90
C GLU A 86 12.95 -4.63 6.85
N ASP A 87 11.68 -4.41 7.14
CA ASP A 87 10.94 -3.64 8.16
C ASP A 87 11.35 -3.60 9.63
#